data_AF-A0AA37WJT9-F1
#
_entry.id   AF-A0AA37WJT9-F1
#
_cell.length_a   1.000
_cell.length_b   1.000
_cell.length_c   1.000
_cell.angle_alpha   90.00
_cell.angle_beta   90.00
_cell.angle_gamma   90.00
#
_symmetry.space_group_name_H-M   'P 1'
#
loop_
_entity.id
_entity.type
_entity.pdbx_description
1 polymer ?
#
loop_
_entity_poly.entity_id
_entity_poly.type
_entity_poly.pdbx_seq_one_letter_code
_entity_poly.pdbx_strand_id
1 'polypeptide(L)'
;MSRKTFSAEFKQECVELVVRQGYQVKQAALAMNIGFSTLQRWIRQYREEQQGLTPTASAITPEQQRIQALEKQVKQLQSDNDLLKKASVDSSVHRNSYIKILICVRTFDEATKTDIYPGRTRAGF
;
A
#
# COMPACT_ATOMS: atom_id res chain seq x y z
N MET A 1 2.07 -5.42 30.43
CA MET A 1 2.89 -6.57 30.03
C MET A 1 3.60 -6.26 28.71
N SER A 2 4.92 -6.32 28.67
CA SER A 2 5.70 -6.10 27.45
C SER A 2 5.58 -7.31 26.53
N ARG A 3 5.13 -7.12 25.29
CA ARG A 3 5.03 -8.20 24.30
C ARG A 3 6.39 -8.37 23.64
N LYS A 4 7.01 -9.54 23.81
CA LYS A 4 8.25 -9.89 23.12
C LYS A 4 8.01 -9.83 21.60
N THR A 5 8.76 -8.99 20.91
CA THR A 5 8.77 -8.89 19.44
C THR A 5 9.90 -9.73 18.90
N PHE A 6 9.61 -10.56 17.90
CA PHE A 6 10.58 -11.43 17.24
C PHE A 6 10.76 -11.01 15.79
N SER A 7 12.00 -11.04 15.29
CA SER A 7 12.29 -10.85 13.87
C SER A 7 11.65 -11.96 13.05
N ALA A 8 11.37 -11.69 11.78
CA ALA A 8 10.75 -12.69 10.93
C ALA A 8 11.69 -13.85 10.57
N GLU A 9 12.98 -13.56 10.37
CA GLU A 9 14.00 -14.59 10.14
C GLU A 9 14.03 -15.59 11.29
N PHE A 10 13.96 -15.11 12.53
CA PHE A 10 13.90 -15.97 13.71
C PHE A 10 12.63 -16.83 13.74
N LYS A 11 11.48 -16.26 13.36
CA LYS A 11 10.23 -17.04 13.25
C LYS A 11 10.35 -18.13 12.19
N GLN A 12 10.95 -17.82 11.04
CA GLN A 12 11.16 -18.77 9.96
C GLN A 12 12.06 -19.92 10.40
N GLU A 13 13.21 -19.62 11.02
CA GLU A 13 14.15 -20.62 11.53
C GLU A 13 13.47 -21.58 12.52
N CYS A 14 12.68 -21.04 13.45
CA CYS A 14 11.93 -21.86 14.41
C CYS A 14 10.92 -22.80 13.76
N VAL A 15 10.24 -22.32 12.70
CA VAL A 15 9.26 -23.13 11.98
C VAL A 15 9.95 -24.17 11.09
N GLU A 16 11.05 -23.82 10.42
CA GLU A 16 11.84 -24.74 9.62
C GLU A 16 12.40 -25.90 10.46
N LEU A 17 12.80 -25.64 11.70
CA LEU A 17 13.27 -26.67 12.63
C LEU A 17 12.18 -27.74 12.87
N VAL A 18 10.91 -27.35 12.93
CA VAL A 18 9.81 -28.31 13.08
C VAL A 18 9.42 -28.96 11.76
N VAL A 19 9.32 -28.16 10.68
CA VAL A 19 8.78 -28.62 9.40
C VAL A 19 9.79 -29.44 8.61
N ARG A 20 11.06 -29.00 8.52
CA ARG A 20 12.11 -29.66 7.75
C ARG A 20 12.85 -30.73 8.55
N GLN A 21 13.18 -30.42 9.80
CA GLN A 21 13.97 -31.33 10.65
C GLN A 21 13.10 -32.28 11.49
N GLY A 22 11.78 -32.08 11.51
CA GLY A 22 10.84 -33.03 12.12
C GLY A 22 10.84 -33.04 13.66
N TYR A 23 11.41 -32.02 14.31
CA TYR A 23 11.39 -31.94 15.77
C TYR A 23 9.98 -31.82 16.33
N GLN A 24 9.76 -32.38 17.52
CA GLN A 24 8.51 -32.15 18.23
C GLN A 24 8.39 -30.68 18.63
N VAL A 25 7.20 -30.10 18.42
CA VAL A 25 6.92 -28.67 18.71
C VAL A 25 7.28 -28.29 20.16
N LYS A 26 7.08 -29.19 21.13
CA LYS A 26 7.46 -28.96 22.53
C LYS A 26 8.98 -28.84 22.71
N GLN A 27 9.75 -29.72 22.06
CA GLN A 27 11.21 -29.70 22.15
C GLN A 27 11.80 -28.49 21.43
N ALA A 28 11.28 -28.16 20.24
CA ALA A 28 11.67 -26.97 19.49
C ALA A 28 11.40 -25.68 20.27
N ALA A 29 10.23 -25.58 20.92
CA ALA A 29 9.88 -24.43 21.76
C ALA A 29 10.82 -24.27 22.96
N LEU A 30 11.22 -25.38 23.60
CA LEU A 30 12.18 -25.36 24.70
C LEU A 30 13.59 -24.97 24.21
N ALA A 31 14.04 -25.55 23.10
CA ALA A 31 15.36 -25.27 22.52
C ALA A 31 15.53 -23.79 22.13
N MET A 32 14.48 -23.18 21.56
CA MET A 32 14.50 -21.79 21.12
C MET A 32 14.02 -20.80 22.20
N ASN A 33 13.66 -21.29 23.39
CA ASN A 33 13.12 -20.50 24.52
C ASN A 33 11.88 -19.66 24.14
N ILE A 34 10.91 -20.31 23.50
CA ILE A 34 9.67 -19.70 23.02
C ILE A 34 8.48 -20.40 23.68
N GLY A 35 7.39 -19.66 23.90
CA GLY A 35 6.13 -20.25 24.34
C GLY A 35 5.59 -21.25 23.32
N PHE A 36 5.16 -22.43 23.78
CA PHE A 36 4.62 -23.50 22.94
C PHE A 36 3.47 -23.04 22.03
N SER A 37 2.52 -22.27 22.58
CA SER A 37 1.38 -21.71 21.85
C SER A 37 1.81 -20.72 20.76
N THR A 38 2.87 -19.95 21.02
CA THR A 38 3.46 -19.03 20.04
C THR A 38 4.03 -19.78 18.85
N LEU A 39 4.81 -20.84 19.11
CA LEU A 39 5.40 -21.65 18.03
C LEU A 39 4.33 -22.38 17.21
N GLN A 40 3.31 -22.95 17.86
CA GLN A 40 2.17 -23.54 17.15
C GLN A 40 1.47 -22.55 16.22
N ARG A 41 1.26 -21.31 16.68
CA ARG A 41 0.66 -20.26 15.86
C ARG A 41 1.52 -19.94 14.64
N TRP A 42 2.84 -19.87 14.79
CA TRP A 42 3.75 -19.61 13.66
C TRP A 42 3.77 -20.76 12.66
N ILE A 43 3.75 -22.01 13.12
CA ILE A 43 3.68 -23.19 12.23
C ILE A 43 2.38 -23.17 11.43
N ARG A 44 1.25 -22.87 12.07
CA ARG A 44 -0.04 -22.73 11.38
C ARG A 44 0.02 -21.65 10.31
N GLN A 45 0.50 -20.46 10.69
CA GLN A 45 0.63 -19.34 9.76
C GLN A 45 1.55 -19.67 8.58
N TYR A 46 2.69 -20.32 8.83
CA TYR A 46 3.61 -20.74 7.77
C TYR A 46 2.95 -21.73 6.80
N ARG A 47 2.15 -22.68 7.29
CA ARG A 47 1.41 -23.61 6.42
C ARG A 47 0.36 -22.91 5.58
N GLU A 48 -0.34 -21.93 6.15
CA GLU A 48 -1.30 -21.09 5.43
C GLU A 48 -0.59 -20.25 4.34
N GLU A 49 0.57 -19.66 4.65
CA GLU A 49 1.41 -18.94 3.68
C GLU A 49 1.89 -19.85 2.54
N GLN A 50 2.31 -21.09 2.84
CA GLN A 50 2.69 -22.08 1.81
C GLN A 50 1.52 -22.51 0.91
N GLN A 51 0.29 -22.37 1.38
CA GLN A 51 -0.93 -22.60 0.59
C GLN A 51 -1.36 -21.36 -0.21
N GLY A 52 -0.57 -20.28 -0.18
CA GLY A 52 -0.85 -19.03 -0.87
C GLY A 52 -1.84 -18.12 -0.15
N LEU A 53 -2.18 -18.41 1.12
CA LEU A 53 -2.99 -17.48 1.91
C LEU A 53 -2.10 -16.37 2.46
N THR A 54 -2.36 -15.15 2.01
CA THR A 54 -1.67 -13.96 2.49
C THR A 54 -2.18 -13.59 3.90
N PRO A 55 -1.36 -13.67 4.96
CA PRO A 55 -1.80 -13.32 6.30
C PRO A 55 -1.98 -11.81 6.41
N THR A 56 -2.98 -11.39 7.20
CA THR A 56 -3.17 -9.96 7.56
C THR A 56 -2.10 -9.47 8.55
N ALA A 57 -1.44 -10.39 9.26
CA ALA A 57 -0.35 -10.09 10.19
C ALA A 57 1.02 -10.14 9.49
N SER A 58 2.07 -9.70 10.20
CA SER A 58 3.46 -9.76 9.70
C SER A 58 3.79 -11.17 9.21
N ALA A 59 4.02 -11.26 7.90
CA ALA A 59 4.31 -12.51 7.21
C ALA A 59 5.63 -13.13 7.68
N ILE A 60 5.70 -14.45 7.73
CA ILE A 60 6.88 -15.21 8.17
C ILE A 60 7.82 -15.42 6.99
N THR A 61 7.29 -15.74 5.81
CA THR A 61 8.07 -15.96 4.59
C THR A 61 8.51 -14.63 3.95
N PRO A 62 9.74 -14.56 3.40
CA PRO A 62 10.29 -13.34 2.82
C PRO A 62 9.54 -12.91 1.55
N GLU A 63 9.01 -13.86 0.79
CA GLU A 63 8.17 -13.58 -0.38
C GLU A 63 6.89 -12.86 0.03
N GLN A 64 6.21 -13.38 1.06
CA GLN A 64 4.96 -12.83 1.53
C GLN A 64 5.13 -11.46 2.24
N GLN A 65 6.32 -11.20 2.80
CA GLN A 65 6.69 -9.86 3.27
C GLN A 65 6.84 -8.86 2.13
N ARG A 66 7.46 -9.27 1.02
CA ARG A 66 7.58 -8.43 -0.18
C ARG A 66 6.19 -8.12 -0.73
N ILE A 67 5.29 -9.10 -0.77
CA ILE A 67 3.90 -8.91 -1.18
C ILE A 67 3.23 -7.83 -0.30
N GLN A 68 3.29 -7.94 1.02
CA GLN A 68 2.72 -6.94 1.93
C GLN A 68 3.36 -5.55 1.76
N ALA A 69 4.68 -5.49 1.59
CA ALA A 69 5.39 -4.22 1.39
C ALA A 69 4.95 -3.55 0.08
N LEU A 70 4.81 -4.34 -1.00
CA LEU A 70 4.34 -3.87 -2.30
C LEU A 70 2.87 -3.44 -2.24
N GLU A 71 1.98 -4.20 -1.60
CA GLU A 71 0.58 -3.83 -1.40
C GLU A 71 0.45 -2.50 -0.65
N LYS A 72 1.28 -2.29 0.38
CA LYS A 72 1.32 -1.03 1.12
C LYS A 72 1.76 0.14 0.24
N GLN A 73 2.76 -0.07 -0.62
CA GLN A 73 3.22 0.95 -1.57
C GLN A 73 2.14 1.28 -2.61
N VAL A 74 1.49 0.27 -3.18
CA VAL A 74 0.40 0.46 -4.15
C VAL A 74 -0.73 1.26 -3.53
N LYS A 75 -1.14 0.93 -2.29
CA LYS A 75 -2.19 1.67 -1.59
C LYS A 75 -1.82 3.13 -1.34
N GLN A 76 -0.57 3.39 -0.97
CA GLN A 76 -0.07 4.75 -0.78
C GLN A 76 -0.12 5.53 -2.10
N LEU A 77 0.43 4.96 -3.17
CA LEU A 77 0.44 5.58 -4.50
C LEU A 77 -0.98 5.85 -5.03
N GLN A 78 -1.92 4.94 -4.81
CA GLN A 78 -3.33 5.14 -5.17
C GLN A 78 -3.94 6.31 -4.41
N SER A 79 -3.69 6.40 -3.10
CA SER A 79 -4.18 7.50 -2.25
C SER A 79 -3.62 8.84 -2.71
N ASP A 80 -2.31 8.89 -3.02
CA ASP A 80 -1.66 10.10 -3.52
C ASP A 80 -2.22 10.50 -4.89
N ASN A 81 -2.45 9.54 -5.78
CA ASN A 81 -3.05 9.78 -7.09
C ASN A 81 -4.48 10.31 -6.98
N ASP A 82 -5.28 9.76 -6.06
CA ASP A 82 -6.65 10.20 -5.81
C ASP A 82 -6.69 11.62 -5.24
N LEU A 83 -5.76 11.97 -4.35
CA LEU A 83 -5.59 13.33 -3.86
C LEU A 83 -5.22 14.29 -5.00
N LEU A 84 -4.25 13.92 -5.85
CA LEU A 84 -3.85 14.72 -7.00
C LEU A 84 -4.99 14.92 -8.01
N LYS A 85 -5.76 13.86 -8.29
CA LYS A 85 -6.95 13.93 -9.14
C LYS A 85 -7.99 14.89 -8.58
N LYS A 86 -8.29 14.80 -7.28
CA LYS A 86 -9.23 15.73 -6.62
C LYS A 86 -8.76 17.18 -6.73
N ALA A 87 -7.49 17.45 -6.41
CA ALA A 87 -6.92 18.78 -6.54
C ALA A 87 -6.96 19.32 -7.98
N SER A 88 -6.72 18.47 -8.98
CA SER A 88 -6.80 18.82 -10.40
C SER A 88 -8.23 19.17 -10.84
N VAL A 89 -9.21 18.38 -10.40
CA VAL A 89 -10.63 18.65 -10.65
C VAL A 89 -11.04 19.95 -9.97
N ASP A 90 -10.70 20.14 -8.69
CA ASP A 90 -11.01 21.36 -7.95
C ASP A 90 -10.41 22.58 -8.64
N SER A 91 -9.12 22.55 -9.00
CA SER A 91 -8.46 23.65 -9.74
C SER A 91 -9.15 23.95 -11.07
N SER A 92 -9.54 22.92 -11.83
CA SER A 92 -10.21 23.08 -13.11
C SER A 92 -11.63 23.64 -12.97
N VAL A 93 -12.36 23.22 -11.92
CA VAL A 93 -13.69 23.76 -11.59
C VAL A 93 -13.60 25.22 -11.16
N HIS A 94 -12.63 25.58 -10.32
CA HIS A 94 -12.40 26.97 -9.92
C HIS A 94 -12.10 27.86 -11.14
N ARG A 95 -11.23 27.40 -12.06
CA ARG A 95 -10.96 28.12 -13.32
C ARG A 95 -12.21 28.27 -14.18
N ASN A 96 -12.99 27.21 -14.37
CA ASN A 96 -14.23 27.24 -15.16
C ASN A 96 -15.29 28.19 -14.56
N SER A 97 -15.41 28.22 -13.23
CA SER A 97 -16.30 29.15 -12.52
C SER A 97 -15.86 30.60 -12.70
N TYR A 98 -14.57 30.88 -12.53
CA TYR A 98 -14.00 32.23 -12.68
C TYR A 98 -14.20 32.78 -14.10
N ILE A 99 -13.94 31.97 -15.14
CA ILE A 99 -14.16 32.36 -16.54
C ILE A 99 -15.63 32.70 -16.78
N LYS A 100 -16.57 31.91 -16.24
CA LYS A 100 -18.01 32.16 -16.37
C LYS A 100 -18.40 33.51 -15.76
N ILE A 101 -17.84 33.87 -14.61
CA ILE A 101 -18.08 35.16 -13.94
C ILE A 101 -17.53 36.31 -14.78
N LEU A 102 -16.28 36.24 -15.26
CA LEU A 102 -15.66 37.32 -16.04
C LEU A 102 -16.40 37.59 -17.36
N ILE A 103 -16.90 36.54 -18.03
CA ILE A 103 -17.72 36.69 -19.24
C ILE A 103 -19.03 37.43 -18.93
N CYS A 104 -19.72 37.08 -17.84
CA CYS A 104 -20.96 37.76 -17.43
C CYS A 104 -20.73 39.24 -17.09
N VAL A 105 -19.57 39.57 -16.52
CA VAL A 105 -19.20 40.95 -16.15
C VAL A 105 -18.54 41.71 -17.32
N ARG A 106 -18.39 41.07 -18.50
CA ARG A 106 -17.74 41.62 -19.71
C ARG A 106 -16.32 42.15 -19.48
N THR A 107 -15.61 41.62 -18.48
CA THR A 107 -14.22 42.00 -18.15
C THR A 107 -13.19 41.06 -18.78
N PHE A 108 -13.64 40.01 -19.45
CA PHE A 108 -12.79 39.04 -20.13
C PHE A 108 -12.38 39.58 -21.52
N ASP A 109 -11.15 40.06 -21.65
CA ASP A 109 -10.57 40.54 -22.92
C ASP A 109 -10.06 39.38 -23.78
N GLU A 110 -10.11 39.51 -25.11
CA GLU A 110 -9.69 38.44 -26.04
C GLU A 110 -8.21 38.07 -25.94
N ALA A 111 -7.32 39.00 -25.53
CA ALA A 111 -5.91 38.67 -25.30
C ALA A 111 -5.71 37.69 -24.12
N THR A 112 -6.58 37.74 -23.11
CA THR A 112 -6.48 36.85 -21.93
C THR A 112 -7.05 35.45 -22.19
N LYS A 113 -7.94 35.31 -23.19
CA LYS A 113 -8.52 34.02 -23.60
C LYS A 113 -7.49 33.09 -24.23
N THR A 114 -6.58 33.66 -25.02
CA THR A 114 -5.52 32.92 -25.71
C THR A 114 -4.49 32.33 -24.75
N ASP A 115 -4.25 32.97 -23.59
CA ASP A 115 -3.30 32.50 -22.57
C ASP A 115 -3.86 31.34 -21.72
N ILE A 116 -5.18 31.29 -21.51
CA ILE A 116 -5.84 30.25 -20.69
C ILE A 116 -6.07 28.95 -21.48
N TYR A 117 -6.27 29.03 -22.79
CA TYR A 117 -6.46 27.87 -23.68
C TYR A 117 -5.41 27.86 -24.82
N PRO A 118 -4.17 27.40 -24.57
CA PRO A 118 -3.06 27.55 -25.51
C PRO A 118 -3.13 26.63 -26.76
N GLY A 119 -4.28 26.03 -27.10
CA GLY A 119 -4.37 24.92 -28.05
C GLY A 119 -5.52 24.94 -29.04
N ARG A 120 -6.18 26.07 -29.29
CA ARG A 120 -7.22 26.15 -30.34
C ARG A 120 -7.04 27.38 -31.21
N THR A 121 -5.90 27.46 -31.89
CA THR A 121 -5.80 28.24 -33.14
C THR A 121 -6.84 27.65 -34.09
N ARG A 122 -7.95 28.36 -34.24
CA ARG A 122 -8.99 28.01 -35.21
C ARG A 122 -8.36 28.22 -36.57
N ALA A 123 -7.87 27.14 -37.19
CA ALA A 123 -7.56 27.17 -38.61
C ALA A 123 -8.87 27.56 -39.32
N GLY A 124 -8.91 28.80 -39.81
CA GLY A 124 -10.02 29.35 -40.56
C GLY A 124 -10.15 28.63 -41.90
N PHE A 125 -11.41 28.45 -42.32
CA PHE A 125 -11.77 28.26 -43.72
C PHE A 125 -11.43 29.53 -44.52
#